data_AF-A0A259D3E5-F1
#
_entry.id   AF-A0A259D3E5-F1
#
_cell.length_a   1.000
_cell.length_b   1.000
_cell.length_c   1.000
_cell.angle_alpha   90.00
_cell.angle_beta   90.00
_cell.angle_gamma   90.00
#
_symmetry.space_group_name_H-M   'P 1'
#
loop_
_entity.id
_entity.type
_entity.pdbx_description
1 polymer ?
#
loop_
_entity_poly.entity_id
_entity_poly.type
_entity_poly.pdbx_seq_one_letter_code
_entity_poly.pdbx_strand_id
1 'polypeptide(L)'
;DRLANSLLGTGFPYREDQDLEKYLKIFAEMSRQCAGLRRPGAASLDLAYVAAGRYDGFFESDLKPWDMAAGALLLTEAGGLIGNYRGEEGYLQSGEVMCANPRIFAQMVQCLSKYSVC
;
A
#
# COMPACT_ATOMS: atom_id res chain seq x y z
N ASP A 1 11.72 2.33 12.86
CA ASP A 1 10.34 1.83 12.75
C ASP A 1 10.35 0.36 12.43
N ARG A 2 9.42 -0.39 13.02
CA ARG A 2 9.22 -1.83 12.82
C ARG A 2 7.78 -2.04 12.35
N LEU A 3 7.58 -2.86 11.33
CA LEU A 3 6.27 -3.15 10.76
C LEU A 3 5.27 -3.62 11.84
N ALA A 4 5.75 -4.42 12.80
CA ALA A 4 4.96 -4.92 13.93
C ALA A 4 4.31 -3.83 14.81
N ASN A 5 4.83 -2.60 14.80
CA ASN A 5 4.30 -1.47 15.56
C ASN A 5 3.52 -0.48 14.66
N SER A 6 3.37 -0.77 13.38
CA SER A 6 2.87 0.16 12.38
C SER A 6 1.37 0.02 12.14
N LEU A 7 0.73 1.15 11.84
CA LEU A 7 -0.65 1.25 11.38
C LEU A 7 -0.68 1.45 9.86
N LEU A 8 -1.27 0.51 9.13
CA LEU A 8 -1.29 0.55 7.67
C LEU A 8 -2.69 0.80 7.11
N GLY A 9 -2.78 1.55 6.02
CA GLY A 9 -3.98 1.66 5.20
C GLY A 9 -4.07 0.53 4.17
N THR A 10 -5.29 0.13 3.82
CA THR A 10 -5.57 -0.80 2.71
C THR A 10 -6.96 -0.58 2.13
N GLY A 11 -7.19 -1.05 0.90
CA GLY A 11 -8.52 -1.10 0.28
C GLY A 11 -8.96 -2.53 -0.02
N PHE A 12 -10.26 -2.76 0.03
CA PHE A 12 -10.87 -4.06 -0.24
C PHE A 12 -11.30 -4.17 -1.70
N PRO A 13 -11.13 -5.34 -2.34
CA PRO A 13 -11.82 -5.62 -3.59
C PRO A 13 -13.32 -5.62 -3.33
N TYR A 14 -14.07 -4.89 -4.15
CA TYR A 14 -15.53 -4.75 -4.05
C TYR A 14 -16.22 -4.96 -5.39
N ARG A 15 -15.48 -4.98 -6.49
CA ARG A 15 -15.97 -5.28 -7.83
C ARG A 15 -15.79 -6.77 -8.14
N GLU A 16 -16.70 -7.32 -8.95
CA GLU A 16 -16.72 -8.76 -9.28
C GLU A 16 -15.49 -9.22 -10.08
N ASP A 17 -14.81 -8.31 -10.78
CA ASP A 17 -13.62 -8.58 -11.58
C ASP A 17 -12.32 -8.65 -10.78
N GLN A 18 -12.39 -8.44 -9.45
CA GLN A 18 -11.21 -8.39 -8.58
C GLN A 18 -10.95 -9.73 -7.87
N ASP A 19 -9.67 -10.04 -7.65
CA ASP A 19 -9.24 -11.29 -7.01
C ASP A 19 -9.33 -11.20 -5.47
N LEU A 20 -10.53 -11.50 -4.94
CA LEU A 20 -10.80 -11.54 -3.49
C LEU A 20 -9.92 -12.56 -2.76
N GLU A 21 -9.66 -13.72 -3.35
CA GLU A 21 -8.88 -14.80 -2.73
C GLU A 21 -7.42 -14.40 -2.55
N LYS A 22 -6.84 -13.74 -3.55
CA LYS A 22 -5.51 -13.13 -3.44
C LYS A 22 -5.50 -12.06 -2.36
N TYR A 23 -6.49 -11.18 -2.34
CA TYR A 23 -6.58 -10.13 -1.33
C TYR A 23 -6.65 -10.69 0.10
N LEU A 24 -7.48 -11.71 0.35
CA LEU A 24 -7.61 -12.32 1.69
C LEU A 24 -6.29 -12.91 2.20
N LYS A 25 -5.46 -13.46 1.31
CA LYS A 25 -4.11 -13.93 1.65
C LYS A 25 -3.19 -12.76 2.05
N ILE A 26 -3.20 -11.67 1.28
CA ILE A 26 -2.44 -10.46 1.58
C ILE A 26 -2.90 -9.87 2.92
N PHE A 27 -4.21 -9.71 3.09
CA PHE A 27 -4.82 -9.18 4.32
C PHE A 27 -4.42 -10.01 5.55
N ALA A 28 -4.47 -11.33 5.45
CA ALA A 28 -4.09 -12.22 6.54
C ALA A 28 -2.58 -12.18 6.84
N GLU A 29 -1.72 -12.03 5.84
CA GLU A 29 -0.27 -11.82 6.03
C GLU A 29 -0.02 -10.49 6.74
N MET A 30 -0.49 -9.38 6.16
CA MET A 30 -0.22 -8.03 6.68
C MET A 30 -0.82 -7.81 8.07
N SER A 31 -2.01 -8.34 8.35
CA SER A 31 -2.63 -8.26 9.68
C SER A 31 -1.81 -8.95 10.78
N ARG A 32 -1.01 -9.97 10.44
CA ARG A 32 -0.11 -10.64 11.40
C ARG A 32 1.20 -9.89 11.60
N GLN A 33 1.61 -9.10 10.61
CA GLN A 33 2.92 -8.43 10.58
C GLN A 33 2.87 -7.00 11.12
N CYS A 34 1.68 -6.38 11.24
CA CYS A 34 1.51 -5.00 11.71
C CYS A 34 0.61 -4.86 12.93
N ALA A 35 0.60 -3.67 13.55
CA ALA A 35 -0.22 -3.39 14.72
C ALA A 35 -1.71 -3.22 14.37
N GLY A 36 -2.02 -2.85 13.13
CA GLY A 36 -3.39 -2.80 12.66
C GLY A 36 -3.53 -2.28 11.24
N LEU A 37 -4.69 -2.61 10.65
CA LEU A 37 -5.10 -2.14 9.34
C LEU A 37 -6.23 -1.09 9.47
N ARG A 38 -6.31 -0.18 8.50
CA ARG A 38 -7.36 0.83 8.34
C ARG A 38 -7.87 0.82 6.90
N ARG A 39 -9.17 1.08 6.74
CA ARG A 39 -9.84 1.18 5.43
C ARG A 39 -10.81 2.37 5.45
N PRO A 40 -10.32 3.61 5.21
CA PRO A 40 -11.19 4.79 5.15
C PRO A 40 -11.92 4.90 3.80
N GLY A 41 -11.37 4.32 2.72
CA GLY A 41 -12.08 4.14 1.45
C GLY A 41 -11.73 5.11 0.33
N ALA A 42 -10.59 5.79 0.41
CA ALA A 42 -10.09 6.64 -0.67
C ALA A 42 -8.56 6.58 -0.74
N ALA A 43 -8.01 5.88 -1.74
CA ALA A 43 -6.57 5.67 -1.89
C ALA A 43 -5.75 6.98 -1.92
N SER A 44 -6.29 8.03 -2.55
CA SER A 44 -5.65 9.34 -2.58
C SER A 44 -5.52 9.97 -1.18
N LEU A 45 -6.51 9.75 -0.32
CA LEU A 45 -6.47 10.19 1.08
C LEU A 45 -5.54 9.31 1.91
N ASP A 46 -5.53 8.00 1.66
CA ASP A 46 -4.62 7.06 2.32
C ASP A 46 -3.15 7.42 2.06
N LEU A 47 -2.79 7.71 0.80
CA LEU A 47 -1.45 8.19 0.42
C LEU A 47 -1.11 9.51 1.13
N ALA A 48 -2.05 10.46 1.18
CA ALA A 48 -1.85 11.72 1.90
C ALA A 48 -1.70 11.51 3.43
N TYR A 49 -2.35 10.50 4.00
CA TYR A 49 -2.21 10.14 5.41
C TYR A 49 -0.85 9.53 5.71
N VAL A 50 -0.28 8.74 4.79
CA VAL A 50 1.11 8.28 4.92
C VAL A 50 2.07 9.47 4.84
N ALA A 51 1.88 10.38 3.86
CA ALA A 51 2.69 11.59 3.73
C ALA A 51 2.64 12.47 5.00
N ALA A 52 1.48 12.55 5.66
CA ALA A 52 1.27 13.30 6.89
C ALA A 52 1.67 12.53 8.17
N GLY A 53 2.17 11.30 8.08
CA GLY A 53 2.54 10.45 9.23
C GLY A 53 1.37 9.98 10.09
N ARG A 54 0.14 10.00 9.56
CA ARG A 54 -1.06 9.45 10.23
C ARG A 54 -1.13 7.93 10.09
N TYR A 55 -0.64 7.42 8.95
CA TYR A 55 -0.37 6.00 8.72
C TYR A 55 1.12 5.81 8.48
N ASP A 56 1.62 4.64 8.82
CA ASP A 56 3.02 4.27 8.61
C ASP A 56 3.25 3.70 7.20
N GLY A 57 2.19 3.25 6.54
CA GLY A 57 2.21 2.76 5.17
C GLY A 57 0.83 2.47 4.62
N PHE A 58 0.75 2.14 3.34
CA PHE A 58 -0.48 1.84 2.61
C PHE A 58 -0.21 0.82 1.52
N PHE A 59 -1.15 -0.10 1.27
CA PHE A 59 -1.09 -1.03 0.13
C PHE A 59 -2.49 -1.32 -0.44
N GLU A 60 -2.62 -1.31 -1.77
CA GLU A 60 -3.87 -1.62 -2.47
C GLU A 60 -3.60 -2.10 -3.91
N SER A 61 -4.56 -2.84 -4.47
CA SER A 61 -4.54 -3.35 -5.84
C SER A 61 -5.72 -2.81 -6.66
N ASP A 62 -5.62 -2.90 -7.98
CA ASP A 62 -6.62 -2.47 -8.96
C ASP A 62 -6.99 -0.98 -8.95
N LEU A 63 -6.04 -0.12 -8.54
CA LEU A 63 -6.17 1.33 -8.59
C LEU A 63 -5.92 1.87 -10.00
N LYS A 64 -6.52 3.02 -10.30
CA LYS A 64 -6.27 3.76 -11.54
C LYS A 64 -5.23 4.85 -11.29
N PRO A 65 -4.53 5.34 -12.34
CA PRO A 65 -3.49 6.36 -12.19
C PRO A 65 -3.96 7.61 -11.44
N TRP A 66 -5.21 8.03 -11.63
CA TRP A 66 -5.79 9.20 -10.96
C TRP A 66 -6.05 9.00 -9.47
N ASP A 67 -6.18 7.76 -8.99
CA ASP A 67 -6.32 7.46 -7.57
C ASP A 67 -4.99 7.66 -6.82
N MET A 68 -3.87 7.54 -7.52
CA MET A 68 -2.51 7.50 -6.94
C MET A 68 -1.68 8.74 -7.23
N ALA A 69 -1.76 9.33 -8.43
CA ALA A 69 -0.79 10.30 -8.92
C ALA A 69 -0.56 11.50 -7.99
N ALA A 70 -1.64 12.09 -7.45
CA ALA A 70 -1.51 13.23 -6.53
C ALA A 70 -0.90 12.82 -5.19
N GLY A 71 -1.35 11.69 -4.62
CA GLY A 71 -0.85 11.17 -3.35
C GLY A 71 0.61 10.71 -3.43
N ALA A 72 1.02 10.17 -4.57
CA ALA A 72 2.39 9.78 -4.85
C ALA A 72 3.35 10.96 -4.71
N LEU A 73 3.03 12.10 -5.35
CA LEU A 73 3.83 13.32 -5.26
C LEU A 73 3.91 13.84 -3.81
N LEU A 74 2.77 13.90 -3.12
CA LEU A 74 2.73 14.32 -1.70
C LEU A 74 3.65 13.46 -0.83
N LEU A 75 3.62 12.14 -1.02
CA LEU A 75 4.42 11.21 -0.24
C LEU A 75 5.92 11.35 -0.55
N THR A 76 6.30 11.46 -1.83
CA THR A 76 7.71 11.59 -2.20
C THR A 76 8.31 12.89 -1.68
N GLU A 77 7.56 14.00 -1.71
CA GLU A 77 7.99 15.28 -1.14
C GLU A 77 8.09 15.23 0.40
N ALA A 78 7.29 14.37 1.05
CA ALA A 78 7.41 14.08 2.48
C ALA A 78 8.57 13.11 2.83
N GLY A 79 9.33 12.64 1.84
CA GLY A 79 10.44 11.70 2.02
C GLY A 79 10.04 10.23 2.14
N GLY A 80 8.81 9.88 1.78
CA GLY A 80 8.34 8.51 1.68
C GLY A 80 8.74 7.83 0.36
N LEU A 81 8.58 6.50 0.33
CA LEU A 81 8.79 5.67 -0.86
C LEU A 81 7.46 5.10 -1.34
N ILE A 82 7.32 4.98 -2.66
CA ILE A 82 6.16 4.40 -3.34
C ILE A 82 6.62 3.47 -4.45
N GLY A 83 5.92 2.35 -4.64
CA GLY A 83 6.21 1.39 -5.69
C GLY A 83 5.13 0.32 -5.79
N ASN A 84 5.29 -0.61 -6.73
CA ASN A 84 4.47 -1.82 -6.80
C ASN A 84 4.81 -2.77 -5.62
N TYR A 85 4.20 -3.95 -5.56
CA TYR A 85 4.48 -4.89 -4.46
C TYR A 85 5.92 -5.46 -4.45
N ARG A 86 6.69 -5.28 -5.53
CA ARG A 86 8.13 -5.57 -5.58
C ARG A 86 9.00 -4.38 -5.20
N GLY A 87 8.41 -3.20 -4.98
CA GLY A 87 9.11 -1.95 -4.69
C GLY A 87 9.65 -1.23 -5.94
N GLU A 88 9.12 -1.53 -7.12
CA GLU A 88 9.53 -0.94 -8.40
C GLU A 88 8.58 0.21 -8.81
N GLU A 89 9.04 1.09 -9.72
CA GLU A 89 8.31 2.32 -10.10
C GLU A 89 7.02 2.09 -10.94
N GLY A 90 6.74 0.85 -11.39
CA GLY A 90 5.64 0.51 -12.30
C GLY A 90 4.21 0.55 -11.71
N TYR A 91 4.01 1.13 -10.53
CA TYR A 91 2.74 1.10 -9.79
C TYR A 91 1.59 1.83 -10.50
N LEU A 92 1.89 2.91 -11.26
CA LEU A 92 0.87 3.64 -12.02
C LEU A 92 0.31 2.79 -13.16
N GLN A 93 1.10 1.88 -13.73
CA GLN A 93 0.71 1.01 -14.83
C GLN A 93 0.07 -0.28 -14.32
N SER A 94 0.61 -0.89 -13.26
CA SER A 94 0.11 -2.15 -12.72
C SER A 94 -1.19 -1.98 -11.92
N GLY A 95 -1.43 -0.81 -11.34
CA GLY A 95 -2.56 -0.57 -10.45
C GLY A 95 -2.41 -1.21 -9.06
N GLU A 96 -1.27 -1.87 -8.78
CA GLU A 96 -0.87 -2.25 -7.44
C GLU A 96 0.14 -1.25 -6.89
N VAL A 97 -0.10 -0.81 -5.67
CA VAL A 97 0.74 0.19 -5.02
C VAL A 97 0.96 -0.19 -3.57
N MET A 98 2.17 0.04 -3.11
CA MET A 98 2.50 0.14 -1.71
C MET A 98 3.38 1.35 -1.46
N CYS A 99 3.25 1.92 -0.27
CA CYS A 99 4.00 3.10 0.09
C CYS A 99 4.21 3.19 1.61
N ALA A 100 5.31 3.79 2.05
CA ALA A 100 5.67 3.94 3.46
C ALA A 100 6.94 4.80 3.61
N ASN A 101 7.37 5.05 4.85
CA ASN A 101 8.75 5.51 5.08
C ASN A 101 9.79 4.44 4.68
N PRO A 102 11.06 4.77 4.40
CA PRO A 102 12.05 3.82 3.89
C PRO A 102 12.25 2.56 4.72
N ARG A 103 12.12 2.65 6.06
CA ARG A 103 12.32 1.49 6.95
C ARG A 103 11.15 0.52 6.89
N ILE A 104 9.93 1.03 6.84
CA ILE A 104 8.71 0.21 6.73
C ILE A 104 8.54 -0.31 5.31
N PHE A 105 8.85 0.50 4.29
CA PHE A 105 8.76 0.13 2.88
C PHE A 105 9.54 -1.16 2.57
N ALA A 106 10.79 -1.26 3.02
CA ALA A 106 11.60 -2.47 2.83
C ALA A 106 10.99 -3.73 3.47
N GLN A 107 10.34 -3.58 4.64
CA GLN A 107 9.63 -4.68 5.31
C GLN A 107 8.36 -5.06 4.55
N MET A 108 7.65 -4.09 3.98
CA MET A 108 6.47 -4.35 3.14
C MET A 108 6.83 -5.13 1.87
N VAL A 109 7.96 -4.82 1.19
CA VAL A 109 8.43 -5.60 0.03
C VAL A 109 8.59 -7.09 0.38
N GLN A 110 9.16 -7.39 1.55
CA GLN A 110 9.38 -8.77 1.99
C GLN A 110 8.06 -9.53 2.17
N CYS A 111 7.00 -8.86 2.60
CA CYS A 111 5.68 -9.46 2.76
C CYS A 111 4.91 -9.57 1.44
N LEU A 112 4.98 -8.53 0.59
CA LEU A 112 4.06 -8.32 -0.53
C LEU A 112 4.58 -8.83 -1.88
N SER A 113 5.91 -8.90 -2.08
CA SER A 113 6.53 -9.24 -3.38
C SER A 113 5.99 -10.53 -4.03
N LYS A 114 5.71 -11.57 -3.23
CA LYS A 114 5.14 -12.85 -3.68
C LYS A 114 3.72 -12.75 -4.26
N TYR A 115 3.03 -11.64 -4.02
CA TYR A 115 1.69 -11.36 -4.53
C TYR A 115 1.68 -10.39 -5.71
N SER A 116 2.83 -9.83 -6.10
CA SER A 116 2.90 -8.88 -7.21
C SER A 116 2.47 -9.53 -8.52
N VAL A 117 1.67 -8.82 -9.33
CA VAL A 117 1.42 -9.24 -10.73
C VAL A 117 2.68 -9.02 -11.57
N CYS A 118 3.05 -10.03 -12.37
CA CYS A 118 4.15 -9.92 -13.33
C CYS A 118 3.86 -8.91 -14.44
#